data_AF-A0A7Y3F3B1-F1
#
_entry.id   AF-A0A7Y3F3B1-F1
#
_cell.length_a   1.000
_cell.length_b   1.000
_cell.length_c   1.000
_cell.angle_alpha   90.00
_cell.angle_beta   90.00
_cell.angle_gamma   90.00
#
_symmetry.space_group_name_H-M   'P 1'
#
loop_
_entity.id
_entity.type
_entity.pdbx_description
1 polymer ?
#
loop_
_entity_poly.entity_id
_entity_poly.type
_entity_poly.pdbx_seq_one_letter_code
_entity_poly.pdbx_strand_id
1 'polypeptide(L)'
;NNADRISMANIAQIVNVLQSVILTKGPEMVKTPTYHVFNMYNVHQDANLIPIDFETENYEYNGDSIPALTASASEKNGITSITLTNANPKKAIAVNLLLGKDFKSASGKIITAKEITDYNDFRKTEKVFISDFKIGKLKNGTLEIEVPAHSVILVQVQ
;
A
#
# COMPACT_ATOMS: atom_id res chain seq x y z
N ASN A 1 -11.94 -1.80 -8.15
CA ASN A 1 -12.43 -0.61 -7.41
C ASN A 1 -13.88 -0.32 -7.76
N ASN A 2 -14.65 0.29 -6.85
CA ASN A 2 -16.09 0.56 -7.03
C ASN A 2 -16.44 2.04 -6.72
N ALA A 3 -15.57 2.97 -7.13
CA ALA A 3 -15.68 4.39 -6.81
C ALA A 3 -16.85 5.10 -7.54
N ASP A 4 -17.41 4.46 -8.56
CA ASP A 4 -18.63 4.86 -9.26
C ASP A 4 -19.88 4.81 -8.37
N ARG A 5 -19.85 4.00 -7.30
CA ARG A 5 -21.00 3.76 -6.43
C ARG A 5 -20.71 3.92 -4.94
N ILE A 6 -19.56 3.48 -4.46
CA ILE A 6 -19.19 3.58 -3.04
C ILE A 6 -18.54 4.94 -2.79
N SER A 7 -19.31 5.87 -2.21
CA SER A 7 -18.86 7.23 -1.89
C SER A 7 -18.42 7.41 -0.43
N MET A 8 -18.70 6.44 0.44
CA MET A 8 -18.33 6.50 1.86
C MET A 8 -18.11 5.11 2.43
N ALA A 9 -17.11 5.01 3.31
CA ALA A 9 -16.85 3.84 4.15
C ALA A 9 -16.27 4.30 5.48
N ASN A 10 -16.51 3.54 6.55
CA ASN A 10 -16.01 3.83 7.89
C ASN A 10 -15.43 2.56 8.52
N ILE A 11 -14.15 2.59 8.86
CA ILE A 11 -13.49 1.48 9.58
C ILE A 11 -13.94 1.46 11.05
N ALA A 12 -14.13 0.26 11.60
CA ALA A 12 -14.53 0.06 12.98
C ALA A 12 -13.31 -0.28 13.87
N GLN A 13 -12.96 0.49 14.91
CA GLN A 13 -13.28 1.91 15.14
C GLN A 13 -11.97 2.73 15.17
N ILE A 14 -12.01 4.00 15.61
CA ILE A 14 -10.85 4.89 15.52
C ILE A 14 -9.78 4.60 16.60
N VAL A 15 -10.19 4.45 17.87
CA VAL A 15 -9.26 4.34 19.03
C VAL A 15 -9.64 3.17 19.94
N ASN A 16 -8.65 2.36 20.33
CA ASN A 16 -8.71 1.26 21.31
C ASN A 16 -9.75 0.14 21.06
N VAL A 17 -10.46 0.14 19.94
CA VAL A 17 -11.54 -0.80 19.64
C VAL A 17 -11.35 -1.38 18.24
N LEU A 18 -11.45 -2.72 18.14
CA LEU A 18 -11.31 -3.48 16.88
C LEU A 18 -10.00 -3.13 16.15
N GLN A 19 -10.07 -2.83 14.84
CA GLN A 19 -8.90 -2.50 14.03
C GLN A 19 -8.60 -1.00 14.08
N SER A 20 -8.29 -0.51 15.29
CA SER A 20 -8.03 0.91 15.53
C SER A 20 -6.81 1.43 14.79
N VAL A 21 -6.89 2.69 14.37
CA VAL A 21 -5.73 3.43 13.84
C VAL A 21 -4.82 3.91 14.97
N ILE A 22 -5.39 4.21 16.15
CA ILE A 22 -4.64 4.68 17.31
C ILE A 22 -4.92 3.79 18.53
N LEU A 23 -3.88 3.51 19.31
CA LEU A 23 -4.00 2.95 20.65
C LEU A 23 -3.54 3.97 21.68
N THR A 24 -4.23 4.05 22.82
CA THR A 24 -3.86 4.92 23.95
C THR A 24 -3.83 4.16 25.26
N LYS A 25 -2.90 4.54 26.14
CA LYS A 25 -2.79 4.03 27.51
C LYS A 25 -2.31 5.15 28.44
N GLY A 26 -3.24 5.77 29.16
CA GLY A 26 -2.93 6.98 29.94
C GLY A 26 -2.39 8.09 29.03
N PRO A 27 -1.19 8.66 29.29
CA PRO A 27 -0.58 9.68 28.44
C PRO A 27 0.10 9.11 27.18
N GLU A 28 0.18 7.79 27.03
CA GLU A 28 0.90 7.15 25.94
C GLU A 28 -0.01 6.94 24.72
N MET A 29 0.57 7.09 23.51
CA MET A 29 -0.13 6.90 22.24
C MET A 29 0.74 6.11 21.25
N VAL A 30 0.13 5.20 20.50
CA VAL A 30 0.79 4.41 19.45
C VAL A 30 -0.03 4.49 18.15
N LYS A 31 0.66 4.72 17.03
CA LYS A 31 0.10 4.56 15.68
C LYS A 31 0.16 3.08 15.29
N THR A 32 -0.95 2.50 14.91
CA THR A 32 -0.98 1.10 14.45
C THR A 32 -0.50 1.00 12.98
N PRO A 33 -0.17 -0.20 12.48
CA PRO A 33 0.04 -0.40 11.04
C PRO A 33 -1.13 0.13 10.19
N THR A 34 -2.37 0.01 10.68
CA THR A 34 -3.57 0.52 10.03
C THR A 34 -3.51 2.05 9.86
N TYR A 35 -3.04 2.80 10.86
CA TYR A 35 -2.84 4.26 10.71
C TYR A 35 -1.92 4.59 9.54
N HIS A 36 -0.80 3.85 9.42
CA HIS A 36 0.16 4.09 8.35
C HIS A 36 -0.43 3.82 6.97
N VAL A 37 -1.27 2.78 6.84
CA VAL A 37 -1.98 2.51 5.58
C VAL A 37 -2.95 3.65 5.24
N PHE A 38 -3.75 4.13 6.20
CA PHE A 38 -4.63 5.28 5.98
C PHE A 38 -3.85 6.54 5.61
N ASN A 39 -2.73 6.79 6.27
CA ASN A 39 -1.85 7.92 5.96
C ASN A 39 -1.22 7.81 4.57
N MET A 40 -0.77 6.61 4.16
CA MET A 40 -0.24 6.36 2.83
C MET A 40 -1.31 6.53 1.74
N TYR A 41 -2.53 6.06 1.98
CA TYR A 41 -3.63 6.08 1.01
C TYR A 41 -4.32 7.45 0.92
N ASN A 42 -3.94 8.45 1.72
CA ASN A 42 -4.54 9.79 1.68
C ASN A 42 -4.43 10.46 0.29
N VAL A 43 -3.44 10.07 -0.52
CA VAL A 43 -3.22 10.54 -1.89
C VAL A 43 -4.39 10.20 -2.82
N HIS A 44 -5.21 9.21 -2.47
CA HIS A 44 -6.38 8.78 -3.22
C HIS A 44 -7.67 9.52 -2.83
N GLN A 45 -7.65 10.34 -1.77
CA GLN A 45 -8.82 11.14 -1.38
C GLN A 45 -9.09 12.20 -2.44
N ASP A 46 -10.34 12.28 -2.91
CA ASP A 46 -10.78 13.17 -4.00
C ASP A 46 -9.94 13.08 -5.28
N ALA A 47 -9.32 11.92 -5.52
CA ALA A 47 -8.53 11.66 -6.71
C ALA A 47 -9.39 10.99 -7.79
N ASN A 48 -8.99 11.16 -9.05
CA ASN A 48 -9.64 10.50 -10.18
C ASN A 48 -9.12 9.07 -10.29
N LEU A 49 -10.01 8.08 -10.19
CA LEU A 49 -9.66 6.67 -10.40
C LEU A 49 -9.10 6.47 -11.81
N ILE A 50 -7.93 5.83 -11.89
CA ILE A 50 -7.39 5.32 -13.16
C ILE A 50 -7.77 3.84 -13.27
N PRO A 51 -8.50 3.43 -14.31
CA PRO A 51 -8.73 2.02 -14.58
C PRO A 51 -7.39 1.31 -14.84
N ILE A 52 -7.18 0.18 -14.17
CA ILE A 52 -6.00 -0.66 -14.38
C ILE A 52 -6.45 -2.06 -14.79
N ASP A 53 -5.72 -2.64 -15.72
CA ASP A 53 -5.72 -4.07 -15.96
C ASP A 53 -4.49 -4.65 -15.28
N PHE A 54 -4.68 -5.67 -14.44
CA PHE A 54 -3.65 -6.13 -13.52
C PHE A 54 -3.73 -7.63 -13.34
N GLU A 55 -2.73 -8.33 -13.89
CA GLU A 55 -2.55 -9.75 -13.74
C GLU A 55 -1.44 -10.05 -12.73
N THR A 56 -1.65 -11.08 -11.92
CA THR A 56 -0.67 -11.52 -10.92
C THR A 56 -0.81 -13.01 -10.68
N GLU A 57 0.27 -13.64 -10.21
CA GLU A 57 0.18 -15.00 -9.70
C GLU A 57 -0.69 -15.07 -8.45
N ASN A 58 -1.23 -16.25 -8.14
CA ASN A 58 -1.95 -16.47 -6.90
C ASN A 58 -0.99 -16.82 -5.76
N TYR A 59 -1.35 -16.40 -4.55
CA TYR A 59 -0.81 -16.96 -3.31
C TYR A 59 -1.75 -18.06 -2.81
N GLU A 60 -1.22 -19.27 -2.64
CA GLU A 60 -1.96 -20.43 -2.16
C GLU A 60 -1.52 -20.83 -0.75
N TYR A 61 -2.48 -21.17 0.10
CA TYR A 61 -2.23 -21.65 1.45
C TYR A 61 -3.35 -22.59 1.90
N ASN A 62 -3.01 -23.81 2.30
CA ASN A 62 -3.95 -24.83 2.80
C ASN A 62 -5.18 -25.10 1.89
N GLY A 63 -4.99 -25.00 0.57
CA GLY A 63 -6.05 -25.22 -0.41
C GLY A 63 -6.89 -23.98 -0.76
N ASP A 64 -6.68 -22.87 -0.04
CA ASP A 64 -7.24 -21.56 -0.40
C ASP A 64 -6.28 -20.79 -1.31
N SER A 65 -6.84 -19.90 -2.13
CA SER A 65 -6.10 -19.13 -3.13
C SER A 65 -6.64 -17.69 -3.23
N ILE A 66 -5.73 -16.72 -3.26
CA ILE A 66 -6.02 -15.31 -3.50
C ILE A 66 -5.01 -14.74 -4.50
N PRO A 67 -5.32 -13.64 -5.21
CA PRO A 67 -4.30 -12.89 -5.96
C PRO A 67 -3.16 -12.51 -5.02
N ALA A 68 -1.91 -12.80 -5.41
CA ALA A 68 -0.76 -12.48 -4.56
C ALA A 68 -0.57 -10.97 -4.43
N LEU A 69 -0.88 -10.24 -5.51
CA LEU A 69 -0.86 -8.79 -5.54
C LEU A 69 -2.26 -8.20 -5.74
N THR A 70 -2.53 -7.08 -5.09
CA THR A 70 -3.64 -6.19 -5.44
C THR A 70 -3.12 -4.80 -5.73
N ALA A 71 -3.73 -4.09 -6.68
CA ALA A 71 -3.30 -2.76 -7.07
C ALA A 71 -4.48 -1.79 -7.22
N SER A 72 -4.19 -0.49 -7.06
CA SER A 72 -5.10 0.61 -7.33
C SER A 72 -4.30 1.80 -7.86
N ALA A 73 -4.89 2.60 -8.74
CA ALA A 73 -4.25 3.81 -9.26
C ALA A 73 -5.22 4.98 -9.31
N SER A 74 -4.71 6.18 -9.04
CA SER A 74 -5.48 7.42 -9.20
C SER A 74 -4.59 8.58 -9.63
N GLU A 75 -5.21 9.62 -10.17
CA GLU A 75 -4.57 10.87 -10.52
C GLU A 75 -5.12 12.01 -9.65
N LYS A 76 -4.23 12.86 -9.14
CA LYS A 76 -4.58 14.12 -8.49
C LYS A 76 -3.49 15.15 -8.73
N ASN A 77 -3.86 16.34 -9.21
CA ASN A 77 -2.97 17.48 -9.40
C ASN A 77 -1.72 17.19 -10.25
N GLY A 78 -1.88 16.40 -11.31
CA GLY A 78 -0.80 15.99 -12.21
C GLY A 78 0.01 14.77 -11.73
N ILE A 79 -0.22 14.30 -10.50
CA ILE A 79 0.52 13.18 -9.91
C ILE A 79 -0.30 11.90 -10.03
N THR A 80 0.29 10.88 -10.65
CA THR A 80 -0.29 9.54 -10.68
C THR A 80 0.24 8.75 -9.50
N SER A 81 -0.67 8.28 -8.64
CA SER A 81 -0.36 7.47 -7.45
C SER A 81 -0.85 6.04 -7.67
N ILE A 82 0.04 5.07 -7.52
CA ILE A 82 -0.23 3.64 -7.68
C ILE A 82 0.09 2.97 -6.35
N THR A 83 -0.89 2.31 -5.75
CA THR A 83 -0.71 1.50 -4.55
C THR A 83 -0.73 0.02 -4.91
N LEU A 84 0.21 -0.75 -4.37
CA LEU A 84 0.24 -2.20 -4.51
C LEU A 84 0.38 -2.87 -3.14
N THR A 85 -0.27 -4.01 -2.96
CA THR A 85 -0.16 -4.83 -1.75
C THR A 85 0.27 -6.24 -2.15
N ASN A 86 1.28 -6.79 -1.47
CA ASN A 86 1.71 -8.18 -1.62
C ASN A 86 1.26 -9.00 -0.41
N ALA A 87 0.29 -9.89 -0.65
CA ALA A 87 -0.25 -10.80 0.35
C ALA A 87 0.64 -12.03 0.59
N ASN A 88 1.60 -12.31 -0.30
CA ASN A 88 2.51 -13.42 -0.12
C ASN A 88 3.49 -13.13 1.04
N PRO A 89 3.52 -13.97 2.09
CA PRO A 89 4.33 -13.69 3.27
C PRO A 89 5.83 -13.94 3.05
N LYS A 90 6.23 -14.60 1.95
CA LYS A 90 7.60 -15.10 1.77
C LYS A 90 8.24 -14.75 0.43
N LYS A 91 7.46 -14.34 -0.56
CA LYS A 91 7.94 -14.13 -1.93
C LYS A 91 7.79 -12.66 -2.34
N ALA A 92 8.90 -12.06 -2.76
CA ALA A 92 8.88 -10.81 -3.50
C ALA A 92 8.45 -11.07 -4.96
N ILE A 93 7.67 -10.16 -5.53
CA ILE A 93 7.06 -10.34 -6.86
C ILE A 93 7.48 -9.17 -7.75
N ALA A 94 8.14 -9.49 -8.87
CA ALA A 94 8.51 -8.50 -9.88
C ALA A 94 7.29 -8.12 -10.72
N VAL A 95 7.10 -6.83 -10.95
CA VAL A 95 5.98 -6.27 -11.71
C VAL A 95 6.51 -5.24 -12.70
N ASN A 96 6.01 -5.30 -13.93
CA ASN A 96 6.24 -4.30 -14.96
C ASN A 96 4.97 -3.48 -15.12
N LEU A 97 4.99 -2.23 -14.69
CA LEU A 97 3.86 -1.32 -14.83
C LEU A 97 4.00 -0.55 -16.14
N LEU A 98 3.17 -0.90 -17.13
CA LEU A 98 3.06 -0.11 -18.36
C LEU A 98 2.28 1.17 -18.06
N LEU A 99 2.97 2.29 -18.12
CA LEU A 99 2.42 3.61 -17.89
C LEU A 99 1.86 4.15 -19.21
N GLY A 100 0.60 4.58 -19.21
CA GLY A 100 -0.08 5.10 -20.41
C GLY A 100 0.46 6.44 -20.95
N LYS A 101 1.51 6.98 -20.32
CA LYS A 101 2.23 8.20 -20.73
C LYS A 101 3.64 8.18 -20.15
N ASP A 102 4.51 9.00 -20.73
CA ASP A 102 5.86 9.21 -20.22
C ASP A 102 5.85 10.09 -18.96
N PHE A 103 6.66 9.69 -17.98
CA PHE A 103 6.87 10.42 -16.73
C PHE A 103 8.36 10.76 -16.57
N LYS A 104 8.67 11.85 -15.88
CA LYS A 104 10.05 12.33 -15.69
C LYS A 104 10.69 11.78 -14.44
N SER A 105 9.89 11.44 -13.44
CA SER A 105 10.37 11.00 -12.13
C SER A 105 9.40 10.04 -11.47
N ALA A 106 9.93 9.21 -10.58
CA ALA A 106 9.18 8.28 -9.76
C ALA A 106 9.72 8.28 -8.34
N SER A 107 8.84 8.22 -7.35
CA SER A 107 9.18 8.07 -5.93
C SER A 107 8.35 6.96 -5.30
N GLY A 108 8.85 6.40 -4.20
CA GLY A 108 8.29 5.22 -3.56
C GLY A 108 8.23 5.34 -2.05
N LYS A 109 7.16 4.81 -1.48
CA LYS A 109 7.01 4.53 -0.05
C LYS A 109 6.60 3.08 0.17
N ILE A 110 6.99 2.51 1.29
CA ILE A 110 6.66 1.13 1.68
C ILE A 110 6.26 1.06 3.15
N ILE A 111 5.29 0.22 3.46
CA ILE A 111 5.01 -0.32 4.79
C ILE A 111 5.26 -1.83 4.72
N THR A 112 6.19 -2.30 5.53
CA THR A 112 6.51 -3.73 5.69
C THR A 112 7.10 -3.92 7.09
N ALA A 113 7.45 -5.16 7.44
CA ALA A 113 8.02 -5.51 8.73
C ALA A 113 9.01 -6.67 8.57
N LYS A 114 9.65 -7.08 9.67
CA LYS A 114 10.51 -8.27 9.64
C LYS A 114 9.66 -9.55 9.60
N GLU A 115 8.62 -9.59 10.42
CA GLU A 115 7.70 -10.71 10.54
C GLU A 115 6.26 -10.26 10.22
N ILE A 116 5.44 -11.15 9.65
CA ILE A 116 4.03 -10.86 9.36
C ILE A 116 3.18 -10.60 10.61
N THR A 117 3.69 -10.94 11.79
CA THR A 117 3.05 -10.74 13.10
C THR A 117 3.59 -9.53 13.85
N ASP A 118 4.51 -8.74 13.27
CA ASP A 118 5.02 -7.54 13.91
C ASP A 118 3.92 -6.46 14.04
N TYR A 119 3.93 -5.77 15.19
CA TYR A 119 3.03 -4.67 15.51
C TYR A 119 3.77 -3.59 16.30
N ASN A 120 3.17 -2.39 16.35
CA ASN A 120 3.65 -1.29 17.17
C ASN A 120 3.01 -1.36 18.57
N ASP A 121 3.80 -1.08 19.60
CA ASP A 121 3.39 -1.20 21.00
C ASP A 121 3.97 -0.06 21.83
N PHE A 122 3.38 0.18 23.00
CA PHE A 122 3.79 1.26 23.88
C PHE A 122 5.23 1.03 24.36
N ARG A 123 6.02 2.12 24.43
CA ARG A 123 7.41 2.14 24.91
C ARG A 123 8.37 1.23 24.12
N LYS A 124 7.98 0.74 22.95
CA LYS A 124 8.86 0.01 22.03
C LYS A 124 9.18 0.89 20.83
N THR A 125 10.34 0.68 20.22
CA THR A 125 10.65 1.28 18.91
C THR A 125 9.58 0.85 17.90
N GLU A 126 9.07 1.82 17.14
CA GLU A 126 8.09 1.58 16.09
C GLU A 126 8.68 0.59 15.07
N LYS A 127 7.99 -0.52 14.81
CA LYS A 127 8.46 -1.60 13.93
C LYS A 127 7.86 -1.52 12.53
N VAL A 128 6.62 -1.06 12.46
CA VAL A 128 5.83 -1.02 11.23
C VAL A 128 5.40 0.41 10.97
N PHE A 129 6.04 1.05 10.00
CA PHE A 129 5.84 2.46 9.67
C PHE A 129 6.16 2.71 8.19
N ILE A 130 5.75 3.86 7.67
CA ILE A 130 6.07 4.27 6.30
C ILE A 130 7.58 4.55 6.18
N SER A 131 8.25 3.85 5.28
CA SER A 131 9.65 4.04 4.91
C SER A 131 9.80 4.42 3.45
N ASP A 132 10.97 4.92 3.06
CA ASP A 132 11.30 5.13 1.65
C ASP A 132 11.41 3.79 0.92
N PHE A 133 10.81 3.72 -0.25
CA PHE A 133 10.90 2.56 -1.15
C PHE A 133 11.72 2.94 -2.36
N LYS A 134 12.78 2.17 -2.62
CA LYS A 134 13.61 2.37 -3.80
C LYS A 134 12.84 1.90 -5.03
N ILE A 135 12.45 2.86 -5.87
CA ILE A 135 11.84 2.60 -7.16
C ILE A 135 12.88 1.98 -8.11
N GLY A 136 12.44 1.02 -8.92
CA GLY A 136 13.26 0.43 -9.96
C GLY A 136 13.42 1.34 -11.18
N LYS A 137 13.59 0.75 -12.35
CA LYS A 137 13.92 1.50 -13.58
C LYS A 137 12.65 1.97 -14.27
N LEU A 138 12.59 3.26 -14.59
CA LEU A 138 11.62 3.82 -15.52
C LEU A 138 12.27 3.89 -16.91
N LYS A 139 11.77 3.11 -17.87
CA LYS A 139 12.29 3.08 -19.24
C LYS A 139 11.16 2.85 -20.24
N ASN A 140 11.10 3.68 -21.28
CA ASN A 140 10.15 3.55 -22.39
C ASN A 140 8.69 3.40 -21.91
N GLY A 141 8.26 4.25 -20.97
CA GLY A 141 6.91 4.18 -20.39
C GLY A 141 6.65 2.94 -19.51
N THR A 142 7.65 2.10 -19.22
CA THR A 142 7.49 0.96 -18.31
C THR A 142 8.26 1.21 -17.02
N LEU A 143 7.59 1.01 -15.89
CA LEU A 143 8.20 1.07 -14.57
C LEU A 143 8.36 -0.35 -14.01
N GLU A 144 9.61 -0.78 -13.88
CA GLU A 144 9.96 -2.06 -13.27
C GLU A 144 10.04 -1.89 -11.74
N ILE A 145 9.29 -2.69 -10.99
CA ILE A 145 9.34 -2.71 -9.52
C ILE A 145 9.41 -4.14 -9.01
N GLU A 146 10.10 -4.34 -7.89
CA GLU A 146 10.06 -5.58 -7.13
C GLU A 146 9.26 -5.32 -5.85
N VAL A 147 8.07 -5.91 -5.74
CA VAL A 147 7.18 -5.72 -4.59
C VAL A 147 7.58 -6.71 -3.51
N PRO A 148 8.14 -6.25 -2.36
CA PRO A 148 8.61 -7.17 -1.32
C PRO A 148 7.49 -8.03 -0.75
N ALA A 149 7.83 -9.17 -0.16
CA ALA A 149 6.88 -10.00 0.58
C ALA A 149 6.15 -9.17 1.68
N HIS A 150 4.89 -9.52 1.99
CA HIS A 150 4.08 -8.92 3.05
C HIS A 150 4.22 -7.38 3.15
N SER A 151 3.94 -6.69 2.04
CA SER A 151 4.18 -5.25 1.95
C SER A 151 3.01 -4.49 1.34
N VAL A 152 2.93 -3.20 1.67
CA VAL A 152 2.10 -2.21 1.00
C VAL A 152 3.02 -1.12 0.47
N ILE A 153 2.99 -0.86 -0.84
CA ILE A 153 3.80 0.18 -1.47
C ILE A 153 2.92 1.25 -2.11
N LEU A 154 3.42 2.48 -2.08
CA LEU A 154 2.91 3.61 -2.84
C LEU A 154 4.01 4.05 -3.81
N VAL A 155 3.68 4.09 -5.08
CA VAL A 155 4.50 4.65 -6.15
C VAL A 155 3.83 5.93 -6.64
N GLN A 156 4.58 7.02 -6.72
CA GLN A 156 4.09 8.26 -7.33
C GLN A 156 4.96 8.63 -8.52
N VAL A 157 4.33 8.95 -9.65
CA VAL A 157 5.00 9.33 -10.90
C VAL A 157 4.47 10.67 -11.43
N GLN A 158 5.39 11.47 -11.97
CA GLN A 158 5.18 12.81 -12.53
C GLN A 158 6.19 13.12 -13.65
#